data_AF-A0A537ER17-F1
#
_entry.id   AF-A0A537ER17-F1
#
_cell.length_a   1.000
_cell.length_b   1.000
_cell.length_c   1.000
_cell.angle_alpha   90.00
_cell.angle_beta   90.00
_cell.angle_gamma   90.00
#
_symmetry.space_group_name_H-M   'P 1'
#
loop_
_entity.id
_entity.type
_entity.pdbx_description
1 polymer ?
#
loop_
_entity_poly.entity_id
_entity_poly.type
_entity_poly.pdbx_seq_one_letter_code
_entity_poly.pdbx_strand_id
1 'polypeptide(L)' 'MVVRNIGLDVKPPKSGCNDPACPYHGNVSVRGRVFEGTVSTSKSPRTVSVERAYLHYYPKYNRYERRRSKTL' A
#
# COMPACT_ATOMS: atom_id res chain seq x y z
N MET A 1 15.96 11.00 -17.32
CA MET A 1 15.27 10.67 -16.06
C MET A 1 15.71 9.28 -15.63
N VAL A 2 16.25 9.13 -14.43
CA VAL A 2 16.78 7.86 -13.94
C VAL A 2 15.66 7.11 -13.22
N VAL A 3 15.30 5.94 -13.73
CA VAL A 3 14.34 5.04 -13.08
C VAL A 3 15.12 4.12 -12.16
N ARG A 4 14.89 4.24 -10.85
CA ARG A 4 15.53 3.36 -9.87
C ARG A 4 14.77 2.03 -9.79
N ASN A 5 15.51 0.94 -9.62
CA ASN A 5 14.93 -0.35 -9.30
C ASN A 5 14.56 -0.37 -7.81
N ILE A 6 13.30 -0.65 -7.50
CA ILE A 6 12.73 -0.67 -6.14
C ILE A 6 12.99 -2.02 -5.43
N GLY A 7 13.46 -3.03 -6.16
CA GLY A 7 13.69 -4.38 -5.63
C GLY A 7 12.41 -5.20 -5.45
N LEU A 8 11.31 -4.78 -6.09
CA LEU A 8 10.06 -5.51 -6.21
C LEU A 8 9.81 -5.82 -7.69
N ASP A 9 9.22 -6.98 -8.00
CA ASP A 9 8.86 -7.40 -9.36
C ASP A 9 7.63 -6.63 -9.89
N VAL A 10 7.77 -5.32 -10.03
CA VAL A 10 6.72 -4.42 -10.52
C VAL A 10 7.19 -3.72 -11.79
N LYS A 11 6.32 -3.62 -12.78
CA LYS A 11 6.63 -2.90 -14.02
C LYS A 11 6.81 -1.42 -13.72
N PRO A 12 7.89 -0.79 -14.23
CA PRO A 12 8.13 0.63 -14.02
C PRO A 12 7.04 1.47 -14.71
N PRO A 13 6.73 2.67 -14.17
CA PRO A 13 5.75 3.58 -14.76
C PRO A 13 6.22 4.07 -16.14
N LYS A 14 5.27 4.21 -17.07
CA LYS A 14 5.53 4.75 -18.43
C LYS A 14 5.64 6.27 -18.45
N SER A 15 5.03 6.96 -17.48
CA SER A 15 5.04 8.42 -17.35
C SER A 15 6.07 8.90 -16.34
N GLY A 16 6.71 10.03 -16.65
CA GLY A 16 7.59 10.72 -15.71
C GLY A 16 6.79 11.36 -14.57
N CYS A 17 7.34 11.32 -13.36
CA CYS A 17 6.76 11.94 -12.16
C CYS A 17 7.80 12.85 -11.51
N ASN A 18 7.37 14.01 -11.01
CA ASN A 18 8.22 15.03 -10.38
C ASN A 18 8.08 15.08 -8.85
N ASP A 19 7.50 14.05 -8.22
CA ASP A 19 7.29 14.02 -6.77
C ASP A 19 8.54 13.56 -6.00
N PRO A 20 8.97 14.29 -4.96
CA PRO A 20 10.15 13.92 -4.17
C PRO A 20 9.93 12.63 -3.35
N ALA A 21 8.66 12.33 -3.04
CA ALA A 21 8.25 11.12 -2.32
C ALA A 21 7.97 9.92 -3.25
N CYS A 22 8.24 10.04 -4.56
CA CYS A 22 8.05 8.94 -5.49
C CYS A 22 9.09 7.83 -5.25
N PRO A 23 8.69 6.55 -5.17
CA PRO A 23 9.63 5.42 -5.04
C PRO A 23 10.60 5.24 -6.23
N TYR A 24 10.20 5.64 -7.44
CA TYR A 24 11.00 5.46 -8.66
C TYR A 24 11.93 6.64 -8.96
N HIS A 25 11.43 7.86 -8.83
CA HIS A 25 12.13 9.10 -9.21
C HIS A 25 12.62 9.93 -8.02
N GLY A 26 12.09 9.66 -6.82
CA GLY A 26 12.38 10.41 -5.60
C GLY A 26 13.51 9.81 -4.77
N ASN A 27 13.58 10.22 -3.51
CA ASN A 27 14.62 9.80 -2.56
C ASN A 27 14.15 8.72 -1.58
N VAL A 28 12.91 8.21 -1.74
CA VAL A 28 12.31 7.26 -0.80
C VAL A 28 12.62 5.82 -1.21
N SER A 29 13.28 5.09 -0.33
CA SER A 29 13.50 3.64 -0.48
C SER A 29 12.28 2.85 0.03
N VAL A 30 11.78 1.89 -0.74
CA VAL A 30 10.76 0.94 -0.25
C VAL A 30 11.46 -0.16 0.55
N ARG A 31 11.00 -0.38 1.79
CA ARG A 31 11.56 -1.37 2.71
C ARG A 31 10.49 -1.85 3.70
N GLY A 32 10.64 -3.05 4.21
CA GLY A 32 9.74 -3.61 5.23
C GLY A 32 8.64 -4.49 4.65
N ARG A 33 7.47 -4.48 5.30
CA ARG A 33 6.36 -5.40 4.99
C ARG A 33 5.55 -4.90 3.79
N VAL A 34 5.37 -5.76 2.80
CA VAL A 34 4.43 -5.55 1.70
C VAL A 34 3.07 -6.08 2.12
N PHE A 35 2.01 -5.33 1.83
CA PHE A 35 0.65 -5.78 2.08
C PHE A 35 -0.27 -5.40 0.93
N GLU A 36 -1.29 -6.23 0.74
CA GLU A 36 -2.36 -6.00 -0.22
C GLU A 36 -3.61 -5.52 0.53
N GLY A 37 -4.36 -4.62 -0.10
CA GLY A 37 -5.60 -4.05 0.44
C GLY A 37 -6.37 -3.31 -0.64
N THR A 38 -7.63 -3.00 -0.34
CA THR A 38 -8.53 -2.30 -1.27
C THR A 38 -8.48 -0.80 -1.03
N VAL A 39 -8.46 0.00 -2.11
CA VAL A 39 -8.54 1.45 -1.99
C VAL A 39 -9.93 1.85 -1.49
N SER A 40 -9.99 2.52 -0.34
CA SER A 40 -11.24 2.96 0.29
C SER A 40 -11.59 4.40 -0.05
N THR A 41 -10.61 5.30 -0.09
CA THR A 41 -10.83 6.73 -0.32
C THR A 41 -9.60 7.38 -0.95
N SER A 42 -9.84 8.19 -1.97
CA SER A 42 -8.83 8.95 -2.74
C SER A 42 -9.07 10.46 -2.68
N LYS A 43 -9.67 10.94 -1.58
CA LYS A 43 -10.03 12.37 -1.41
C LYS A 43 -8.82 13.26 -1.13
N SER A 44 -7.77 12.68 -0.55
CA SER A 44 -6.57 13.41 -0.17
C SER A 44 -5.63 13.58 -1.38
N PRO A 45 -5.00 14.75 -1.54
CA PRO A 45 -4.04 14.96 -2.62
C PRO A 45 -2.81 14.06 -2.42
N ARG A 46 -2.40 13.36 -3.48
CA ARG A 46 -1.17 12.52 -3.54
C ARG A 46 -1.08 11.38 -2.51
N THR A 47 -2.18 11.05 -1.83
CA THR A 47 -2.28 10.00 -0.81
C THR A 47 -3.58 9.21 -0.97
N VAL A 48 -3.60 7.94 -0.57
CA VAL A 48 -4.75 7.05 -0.76
C VAL A 48 -4.91 6.16 0.45
N SER A 49 -6.11 6.16 1.05
CA SER A 49 -6.41 5.32 2.19
C SER A 49 -6.78 3.90 1.77
N VAL A 50 -6.06 2.92 2.29
CA VAL A 50 -6.22 1.49 2.00
C VAL A 50 -6.93 0.78 3.16
N GLU A 51 -7.91 -0.05 2.83
CA GLU A 51 -8.65 -0.88 3.79
C GLU A 51 -8.25 -2.35 3.65
N ARG A 52 -8.06 -3.02 4.80
CA ARG A 52 -7.76 -4.45 4.91
C ARG A 52 -8.84 -5.14 5.72
N ALA A 53 -9.58 -6.03 5.08
CA ALA A 53 -10.51 -6.93 5.75
C ALA A 53 -9.77 -8.21 6.16
N TYR A 54 -9.93 -8.63 7.42
CA TYR A 54 -9.41 -9.90 7.91
C TYR A 54 -10.40 -10.57 8.87
N LEU A 55 -10.25 -11.89 9.01
CA LEU A 55 -11.06 -12.70 9.91
C LEU A 55 -10.31 -12.89 11.22
N HIS A 56 -10.89 -12.44 12.33
CA HIS A 56 -10.34 -12.63 13.66
C HIS A 56 -11.00 -13.85 14.32
N TYR A 57 -10.20 -14.83 14.74
CA TYR A 57 -10.71 -16.04 15.38
C TYR A 57 -11.04 -15.81 16.86
N TYR A 58 -12.19 -16.33 17.31
CA TYR A 58 -12.63 -16.33 18.70
C TYR A 58 -12.57 -17.76 19.27
N PRO A 59 -11.58 -18.07 20.13
CA PRO A 59 -11.38 -19.44 20.64
C PRO A 59 -12.58 -19.96 21.44
N LYS A 60 -13.20 -19.11 22.27
CA LYS A 60 -14.36 -19.48 23.09
C LYS A 60 -15.55 -19.99 22.26
N TYR A 61 -15.72 -19.45 21.06
CA TYR A 61 -16.88 -19.72 20.21
C TYR A 61 -16.54 -20.55 18.98
N ASN A 62 -15.25 -20.87 18.76
CA ASN A 62 -14.75 -21.50 17.54
C ASN A 62 -15.26 -20.84 16.25
N ARG A 63 -15.36 -19.50 16.24
CA ARG A 63 -15.93 -18.70 15.14
C ARG A 63 -15.01 -17.57 14.73
N TYR A 64 -15.23 -17.03 13.53
CA TYR A 64 -14.50 -15.88 13.01
C TYR A 64 -15.38 -14.62 12.98
N GLU A 65 -14.81 -13.50 13.38
CA GLU A 65 -15.40 -12.16 13.25
C GLU A 65 -14.75 -11.43 12.07
N ARG A 66 -15.54 -10.70 11.27
CA ARG A 66 -15.02 -9.85 10.18
C ARG A 66 -14.57 -8.52 10.78
N ARG A 67 -13.26 -8.24 10.72
CA ARG A 67 -12.69 -6.94 11.12
C ARG A 67 -12.12 -6.21 9.91
N ARG A 68 -12.08 -4.88 10.02
CA ARG A 68 -11.56 -4.00 8.98
C ARG A 68 -10.60 -3.02 9.61
N SER A 69 -9.39 -2.92 9.07
CA SER A 69 -8.39 -1.93 9.46
C SER A 69 -8.18 -0.97 8.31
N LYS A 70 -8.18 0.34 8.59
CA LYS A 70 -7.91 1.40 7.62
C LYS A 70 -6.52 1.94 7.88
N THR A 71 -5.68 1.92 6.86
CA THR A 71 -4.34 2.54 6.86
C THR A 71 -4.35 3.67 5.84
N LEU A 72 -3.82 4.83 6.24
CA LEU A 72 -3.79 6.04 5.42
C LEU A 72 -2.78 5.95 4.26
#